data_AF-A0A965P8U1-F1
#
_entry.id   AF-A0A965P8U1-F1
#
_cell.length_a   1.000
_cell.length_b   1.000
_cell.length_c   1.000
_cell.angle_alpha   90.00
_cell.angle_beta   90.00
_cell.angle_gamma   90.00
#
_symmetry.space_group_name_H-M   'P 1'
#
loop_
_entity.id
_entity.type
_entity.pdbx_description
1 polymer ?
#
loop_
_entity_poly.entity_id
_entity_poly.type
_entity_poly.pdbx_seq_one_letter_code
_entity_poly.pdbx_strand_id
1 'polypeptide(L)'
;MTREELVADVWGSLPMRKHLLGRERVGRIVERALREWPIPVLYQCDAKQTEVVAKHFARRLERQEREYGMGFLASIILAAIISEIVKKIVQRWLDNRGEMLEAMQ
;
A
#
# COMPACT_ATOMS: atom_id res chain seq x y z
N MET A 1 -1.57 4.26 -16.87
CA MET A 1 -0.37 3.76 -16.16
C MET A 1 -0.52 2.26 -15.95
N THR A 2 0.56 1.49 -16.05
CA THR A 2 0.54 0.04 -15.77
C THR A 2 0.71 -0.28 -14.28
N ARG A 3 0.29 -1.48 -13.87
CA ARG A 3 0.51 -1.97 -12.50
C ARG A 3 1.99 -1.92 -12.08
N GLU A 4 2.91 -2.23 -13.00
CA GLU A 4 4.35 -2.21 -12.75
C GLU A 4 4.88 -0.79 -12.54
N GLU A 5 4.39 0.18 -13.30
CA GLU A 5 4.72 1.60 -13.11
C GLU A 5 4.22 2.10 -11.76
N LEU A 6 3.03 1.67 -11.32
CA LEU A 6 2.51 2.00 -9.99
C LEU A 6 3.37 1.38 -8.88
N VAL A 7 3.78 0.12 -9.04
CA VAL A 7 4.69 -0.54 -8.09
C VAL A 7 6.04 0.18 -8.05
N ALA A 8 6.59 0.56 -9.20
CA ALA A 8 7.87 1.26 -9.30
C ALA A 8 7.81 2.67 -8.69
N ASP A 9 6.73 3.42 -8.92
CA ASP A 9 6.50 4.75 -8.36
C ASP A 9 6.30 4.69 -6.84
N VAL A 10 5.44 3.77 -6.38
CA VAL A 10 5.26 3.53 -4.94
C VAL A 10 6.61 3.17 -4.32
N TRP A 11 7.36 2.22 -4.90
CA TRP A 11 8.70 1.81 -4.44
C TRP A 11 9.70 2.97 -4.39
N GLY A 12 9.77 3.80 -5.45
CA GLY A 12 10.68 4.94 -5.53
C GLY A 12 10.38 6.04 -4.51
N SER A 13 9.13 6.15 -4.08
CA SER A 13 8.70 7.13 -3.07
C SER A 13 8.99 6.72 -1.62
N LEU A 14 9.48 5.50 -1.39
CA LEU A 14 9.67 4.94 -0.06
C LEU A 14 11.03 5.38 0.57
N PRO A 15 11.10 5.73 1.88
CA PRO A 15 12.36 6.11 2.51
C PRO A 15 13.48 5.05 2.50
N MET A 16 14.73 5.53 2.45
CA MET A 16 15.98 4.75 2.30
C MET A 16 16.13 3.54 3.24
N ARG A 17 15.54 3.59 4.45
CA ARG A 17 15.57 2.49 5.46
C ARG A 17 14.90 1.20 4.97
N LYS A 18 14.26 1.22 3.79
CA LYS A 18 13.44 0.14 3.24
C LYS A 18 14.18 -0.76 2.24
N HIS A 19 15.38 -0.37 1.82
CA HIS A 19 16.33 -1.29 1.18
C HIS A 19 16.72 -2.47 2.10
N LEU A 20 16.46 -2.36 3.41
CA LEU A 20 16.68 -3.42 4.39
C LEU A 20 15.71 -4.61 4.27
N LEU A 21 14.50 -4.42 3.72
CA LEU A 21 13.51 -5.49 3.53
C LEU A 21 13.56 -6.14 2.15
N GLY A 22 14.38 -5.59 1.24
CA GLY A 22 14.54 -6.04 -0.13
C GLY A 22 13.40 -5.59 -1.08
N ARG A 23 13.76 -5.24 -2.32
CA ARG A 23 12.82 -4.77 -3.35
C ARG A 23 11.71 -5.76 -3.65
N GLU A 24 12.04 -7.05 -3.73
CA GLU A 24 11.06 -8.11 -4.01
C GLU A 24 9.95 -8.18 -2.96
N ARG A 25 10.32 -8.11 -1.67
CA ARG A 25 9.33 -8.23 -0.60
C ARG A 25 8.38 -7.05 -0.60
N VAL A 26 8.90 -5.86 -0.85
CA VAL A 26 8.06 -4.66 -0.94
C VAL A 26 7.20 -4.70 -2.20
N GLY A 27 7.72 -5.17 -3.33
CA GLY A 27 6.92 -5.44 -4.52
C GLY A 27 5.72 -6.34 -4.21
N ARG A 28 5.94 -7.46 -3.52
CA ARG A 28 4.85 -8.37 -3.09
C ARG A 28 3.81 -7.68 -2.21
N ILE A 29 4.25 -6.83 -1.27
CA ILE A 29 3.33 -6.10 -0.37
C ILE A 29 2.51 -5.09 -1.18
N VAL A 30 3.13 -4.33 -2.09
CA VAL A 30 2.43 -3.36 -2.95
C VAL A 30 1.44 -4.09 -3.85
N GLU A 31 1.85 -5.18 -4.49
CA GLU A 31 0.98 -5.99 -5.33
C GLU A 31 -0.24 -6.53 -4.58
N ARG A 32 -0.04 -7.02 -3.35
CA ARG A 32 -1.13 -7.46 -2.48
C ARG A 32 -2.03 -6.29 -2.09
N ALA A 33 -1.45 -5.14 -1.74
CA ALA A 33 -2.20 -3.94 -1.37
C ALA A 33 -3.11 -3.45 -2.51
N LEU A 34 -2.63 -3.50 -3.75
CA LEU A 34 -3.42 -3.15 -4.93
C LEU A 34 -4.54 -4.16 -5.20
N ARG A 35 -4.24 -5.46 -5.10
CA ARG A 35 -5.23 -6.53 -5.32
C ARG A 35 -6.36 -6.51 -4.30
N GLU A 36 -6.04 -6.22 -3.05
CA GLU A 36 -7.01 -6.19 -1.95
C GLU A 36 -7.63 -4.81 -1.72
N TRP A 37 -7.33 -3.84 -2.60
CA TRP A 37 -7.78 -2.47 -2.44
C TRP A 37 -9.33 -2.39 -2.42
N PRO A 38 -9.95 -1.77 -1.40
CA PRO A 38 -11.38 -1.85 -1.19
C PRO A 38 -12.16 -0.86 -2.09
N ILE A 39 -12.03 -1.01 -3.42
CA ILE A 39 -12.63 -0.15 -4.44
C ILE A 39 -14.13 0.12 -4.18
N PRO A 40 -15.00 -0.89 -3.95
CA PRO A 40 -16.44 -0.64 -3.80
C PRO A 40 -16.78 0.25 -2.60
N VAL A 41 -16.01 0.14 -1.53
CA VAL A 41 -16.18 0.95 -0.31
C VAL A 41 -15.70 2.37 -0.56
N LEU A 42 -14.54 2.53 -1.18
CA LEU A 42 -13.92 3.84 -1.42
C LEU A 42 -14.69 4.72 -2.40
N TYR A 43 -15.46 4.13 -3.31
CA TYR A 43 -16.38 4.88 -4.18
C TYR A 43 -17.48 5.61 -3.41
N GLN A 44 -17.86 5.09 -2.24
CA GLN A 44 -18.90 5.65 -1.38
C GLN A 44 -18.32 6.64 -0.35
N CYS A 45 -16.99 6.78 -0.31
CA CYS A 45 -16.29 7.58 0.68
C CYS A 45 -15.90 8.96 0.14
N ASP A 46 -16.04 9.97 0.99
CA ASP A 46 -15.32 11.24 0.86
C ASP A 46 -13.82 11.09 1.22
N ALA A 47 -13.05 12.17 1.14
CA ALA A 47 -11.61 12.13 1.41
C ALA A 47 -11.28 11.74 2.87
N LYS A 48 -12.06 12.20 3.85
CA LYS A 48 -11.84 11.88 5.27
C LYS A 48 -12.20 10.43 5.57
N GLN A 49 -13.30 9.95 5.01
CA GLN A 49 -13.73 8.56 5.12
C GLN A 49 -12.72 7.62 4.43
N THR A 50 -12.18 8.03 3.27
CA THR A 50 -11.13 7.31 2.55
C THR A 50 -9.89 7.11 3.42
N GLU A 51 -9.45 8.15 4.16
CA GLU A 51 -8.31 8.05 5.07
C GLU A 51 -8.56 7.03 6.20
N VAL A 52 -9.76 7.02 6.77
CA VAL A 52 -10.15 6.05 7.80
C VAL A 52 -10.12 4.62 7.25
N VAL A 53 -10.74 4.38 6.10
CA VAL A 53 -10.75 3.07 5.44
C VAL A 53 -9.33 2.61 5.14
N ALA A 54 -8.48 3.50 4.62
CA ALA A 54 -7.09 3.22 4.33
C ALA A 54 -6.27 2.87 5.59
N LYS A 55 -6.51 3.56 6.71
CA LYS A 55 -5.87 3.24 7.98
C LYS A 55 -6.25 1.85 8.49
N HIS A 56 -7.52 1.47 8.37
CA HIS A 56 -7.98 0.12 8.70
C HIS A 56 -7.36 -0.93 7.78
N PHE A 57 -7.27 -0.62 6.50
CA PHE A 57 -6.63 -1.47 5.50
C PHE A 57 -5.14 -1.70 5.78
N ALA A 58 -4.38 -0.63 6.08
CA ALA A 58 -2.97 -0.72 6.45
C ALA A 58 -2.74 -1.63 7.67
N ARG A 59 -3.57 -1.49 8.71
CA ARG A 59 -3.51 -2.35 9.90
C ARG A 59 -3.81 -3.82 9.58
N ARG A 60 -4.71 -4.09 8.63
CA ARG A 60 -5.01 -5.46 8.19
C ARG A 60 -3.81 -6.08 7.47
N LEU A 61 -3.21 -5.34 6.53
CA LEU A 61 -1.99 -5.76 5.83
C LEU A 61 -0.83 -6.02 6.80
N GLU A 62 -0.63 -5.15 7.79
CA GLU A 62 0.40 -5.34 8.82
C GLU A 62 0.21 -6.63 9.62
N ARG A 63 -1.03 -6.93 10.03
CA ARG A 63 -1.33 -8.15 10.78
C ARG A 63 -1.06 -9.39 9.94
N GLN A 64 -1.51 -9.39 8.68
CA GLN A 64 -1.25 -10.48 7.75
C GLN A 64 0.26 -10.69 7.58
N GLU A 65 1.04 -9.65 7.30
CA GLU A 65 2.48 -9.79 7.11
C GLU A 65 3.26 -10.19 8.39
N ARG A 66 2.75 -9.84 9.58
CA ARG A 66 3.32 -10.30 10.86
C ARG A 66 3.11 -11.80 11.09
N GLU A 67 1.96 -12.35 10.70
CA GLU A 67 1.67 -13.78 10.81
C GLU A 67 2.60 -14.64 9.94
N TYR A 68 3.18 -14.08 8.88
CA TYR A 68 4.21 -14.74 8.04
C TYR A 68 5.62 -14.81 8.68
N GLY A 69 5.76 -14.55 9.99
CA GLY A 69 6.96 -14.93 10.76
C GLY A 69 8.12 -13.94 10.76
N MET A 70 7.85 -12.63 10.86
CA MET A 70 8.91 -11.62 11.04
C MET A 70 9.30 -11.43 12.52
N GLY A 71 10.60 -11.33 12.80
CA GLY A 71 11.13 -10.86 14.08
C GLY A 71 10.75 -9.40 14.40
N PHE A 72 10.82 -9.02 15.68
CA PHE A 72 10.33 -7.74 16.22
C PHE A 72 10.80 -6.50 15.44
N LEU A 73 12.09 -6.38 15.12
CA LEU A 73 12.63 -5.23 14.37
C LEU A 73 12.12 -5.15 12.92
N ALA A 74 12.01 -6.30 12.24
CA ALA A 74 11.46 -6.36 10.90
C ALA A 74 9.98 -5.94 10.88
N SER A 75 9.23 -6.22 11.96
CA SER A 75 7.82 -5.84 12.09
C SER A 75 7.58 -4.32 12.21
N ILE A 76 8.54 -3.57 12.77
CA ILE A 76 8.45 -2.10 12.89
C ILE A 76 8.74 -1.45 11.53
N ILE A 77 9.79 -1.89 10.85
CA ILE A 77 10.15 -1.40 9.52
C ILE A 77 9.03 -1.73 8.53
N LEU A 78 8.45 -2.93 8.62
CA LEU A 78 7.31 -3.36 7.84
C LEU A 78 6.09 -2.47 8.04
N ALA A 79 5.74 -2.12 9.28
CA ALA A 79 4.62 -1.23 9.58
C ALA A 79 4.78 0.15 8.93
N ALA A 80 5.98 0.73 9.04
CA ALA A 80 6.31 2.00 8.39
C ALA A 80 6.27 1.89 6.84
N ILE A 81 6.64 0.73 6.28
CA ILE A 81 6.53 0.48 4.83
C ILE A 81 5.08 0.45 4.40
N ILE A 82 4.26 -0.36 5.05
CA ILE A 82 2.85 -0.53 4.69
C ILE A 82 2.10 0.80 4.82
N SER A 83 2.39 1.57 5.88
CA SER A 83 1.79 2.90 6.08
C SER A 83 2.10 3.85 4.91
N GLU A 84 3.35 3.91 4.45
CA GLU A 84 3.72 4.76 3.30
C GLU A 84 3.14 4.24 1.97
N ILE A 85 3.13 2.92 1.75
CA ILE A 85 2.50 2.31 0.57
C ILE A 85 1.04 2.73 0.51
N VAL A 86 0.30 2.53 1.60
CA VAL A 86 -1.13 2.85 1.66
C VAL A 86 -1.35 4.35 1.52
N LYS A 87 -0.54 5.20 2.15
CA LYS A 87 -0.62 6.66 1.98
C LYS A 87 -0.46 7.08 0.52
N LYS A 88 0.50 6.50 -0.21
CA LYS A 88 0.73 6.79 -1.63
C LYS A 88 -0.42 6.31 -2.51
N ILE A 89 -0.91 5.11 -2.26
CA ILE A 89 -2.10 4.57 -2.92
C ILE A 89 -3.31 5.49 -2.67
N VAL A 90 -3.55 5.94 -1.43
CA VAL A 90 -4.64 6.90 -1.13
C VAL A 90 -4.45 8.22 -1.85
N GLN A 91 -3.26 8.81 -1.78
CA GLN A 91 -2.97 10.08 -2.45
C GLN A 91 -3.33 9.98 -3.93
N ARG A 92 -2.87 8.91 -4.59
CA ARG A 92 -3.13 8.69 -6.01
C ARG A 92 -4.59 8.37 -6.32
N TRP A 93 -5.27 7.65 -5.43
CA TRP A 93 -6.71 7.42 -5.53
C TRP A 93 -7.49 8.73 -5.46
N LEU A 94 -7.11 9.66 -4.58
CA LEU A 94 -7.77 10.94 -4.44
C LEU A 94 -7.45 11.89 -5.60
N ASP A 95 -6.22 11.84 -6.12
CA ASP A 95 -5.76 12.71 -7.21
C ASP A 95 -6.27 12.25 -8.59
N ASN A 96 -6.28 10.93 -8.87
CA ASN A 96 -6.70 10.40 -10.17
C ASN A 96 -7.30 8.97 -10.10
N ARG A 97 -8.58 8.87 -9.76
CA ARG A 97 -9.31 7.58 -9.63
C ARG A 97 -9.30 6.75 -10.91
N GLY A 98 -9.47 7.37 -12.08
CA GLY A 98 -9.58 6.67 -13.36
C GLY A 98 -8.30 5.93 -13.74
N GLU A 99 -7.18 6.64 -13.70
CA GLU A 99 -5.85 6.06 -13.98
C GLU A 99 -5.49 4.95 -12.99
N MET A 100 -5.95 5.06 -11.74
CA MET A 100 -5.70 4.05 -10.73
C MET A 100 -6.48 2.75 -10.97
N LEU A 101 -7.70 2.84 -11.50
CA LEU A 101 -8.50 1.67 -11.86
C LEU A 101 -7.89 0.91 -13.03
N GLU A 102 -7.35 1.62 -14.02
CA GLU A 102 -6.61 1.01 -15.14
C GLU A 102 -5.38 0.25 -14.65
N ALA A 103 -4.69 0.76 -13.62
CA ALA A 103 -3.54 0.08 -13.02
C ALA A 103 -3.89 -1.11 -12.11
N MET A 104 -5.18 -1.27 -11.76
CA MET A 104 -5.70 -2.34 -10.90
C MET A 104 -6.39 -3.48 -11.68
N GLN A 105 -6.65 -3.28 -12.97
CA GLN A 105 -7.14 -4.31 -13.91
C GLN A 105 -6.02 -5.23 -14.36
#